data_AF-A0A4S8LDA3-F1
#
_entry.id   AF-A0A4S8LDA3-F1
#
_cell.length_a   1.000
_cell.length_b   1.000
_cell.length_c   1.000
_cell.angle_alpha   90.00
_cell.angle_beta   90.00
_cell.angle_gamma   90.00
#
_symmetry.space_group_name_H-M   'P 1'
#
loop_
_entity.id
_entity.type
_entity.pdbx_description
1 polymer ?
#
loop_
_entity_poly.entity_id
_entity_poly.type
_entity_poly.pdbx_seq_one_letter_code
_entity_poly.pdbx_strand_id
1 'polypeptide(L)' 'MVNPGTWHGQRLKFLEEHREQYDAAAKVGNDKEEISSILRAWFRRFPAAKPDSWEPSEEELQAINDNQAEEEVSEPDTT' A
#
# COMPACT_ATOMS: atom_id res chain seq x y z
N MET A 1 9.76 25.53 11.96
CA MET A 1 9.98 24.55 10.87
C MET A 1 8.79 23.63 10.86
N VAL A 2 7.99 23.66 9.81
CA VAL A 2 6.95 22.65 9.59
C VAL A 2 7.66 21.30 9.41
N ASN A 3 7.21 20.26 10.11
CA ASN A 3 7.72 18.91 9.91
C ASN A 3 7.53 18.58 8.41
N PRO A 4 8.60 18.26 7.65
CA PRO A 4 8.48 17.94 6.23
C PRO A 4 7.61 16.70 5.97
N GLY A 5 7.24 15.97 7.03
CA GLY A 5 6.48 14.73 6.96
C GLY A 5 7.41 13.56 6.72
N THR A 6 6.99 12.39 7.18
CA THR A 6 7.73 11.14 6.97
C THR A 6 7.56 10.62 5.53
N TRP A 7 6.54 11.11 4.81
CA TRP A 7 6.16 10.63 3.48
C TRP A 7 6.61 11.61 2.41
N HIS A 8 7.28 11.09 1.38
CA HIS A 8 7.72 11.83 0.20
C HIS A 8 7.64 10.94 -1.04
N GLY A 9 7.76 11.57 -2.22
CA GLY A 9 7.84 10.87 -3.50
C GLY A 9 6.62 9.99 -3.81
N GLN A 10 6.85 8.78 -4.31
CA GLN A 10 5.81 7.85 -4.75
C GLN A 10 4.94 7.34 -3.59
N ARG A 11 5.54 7.21 -2.40
CA ARG A 11 4.81 6.83 -1.18
C ARG A 11 3.75 7.88 -0.81
N LEU A 12 4.11 9.16 -0.89
CA LEU A 12 3.17 10.25 -0.61
C LEU A 12 2.05 10.28 -1.66
N LYS A 13 2.41 10.21 -2.95
CA LYS A 13 1.42 10.20 -4.04
C LYS A 13 0.40 9.08 -3.89
N PHE A 14 0.87 7.86 -3.59
CA PHE A 14 -0.01 6.71 -3.36
C PHE A 14 -1.02 6.99 -2.23
N LEU A 15 -0.58 7.56 -1.11
CA LEU A 15 -1.48 7.88 0.01
C LEU A 15 -2.46 9.01 -0.34
N GLU A 16 -2.05 10.00 -1.13
CA GLU A 16 -2.93 11.06 -1.60
C GLU A 16 -4.01 10.54 -2.55
N GLU A 17 -3.68 9.60 -3.44
CA GLU A 17 -4.63 8.95 -4.36
C GLU A 17 -5.73 8.17 -3.64
N HIS A 18 -5.40 7.53 -2.51
CA HIS A 18 -6.36 6.74 -1.72
C HIS A 18 -7.10 7.55 -0.64
N ARG A 19 -6.74 8.83 -0.46
CA ARG A 19 -7.32 9.68 0.58
C ARG A 19 -8.83 9.86 0.42
N GLU A 20 -9.29 10.11 -0.80
CA GLU A 20 -10.73 10.32 -1.05
C GLU A 20 -11.55 9.05 -0.80
N GLN A 21 -10.99 7.89 -1.16
CA GLN A 21 -11.63 6.58 -0.93
C GLN A 21 -11.74 6.29 0.57
N TYR A 22 -10.65 6.51 1.31
CA TYR A 22 -10.66 6.42 2.76
C TYR A 22 -11.67 7.37 3.41
N ASP A 23 -11.70 8.64 3.00
CA ASP A 23 -12.63 9.64 3.56
C ASP A 23 -14.10 9.26 3.27
N ALA A 24 -14.38 8.64 2.12
CA ALA A 24 -15.71 8.13 1.78
C ALA A 24 -16.07 6.90 2.64
N ALA A 25 -15.15 5.94 2.80
CA ALA A 25 -15.35 4.75 3.61
C ALA A 25 -15.55 5.09 5.10
N ALA A 26 -14.78 6.05 5.61
CA ALA A 26 -14.89 6.51 7.00
C ALA A 26 -16.26 7.13 7.30
N LYS A 27 -16.86 7.87 6.35
CA LYS A 27 -18.20 8.46 6.53
C LYS A 27 -19.31 7.42 6.69
N VAL A 28 -19.14 6.23 6.09
CA VAL A 28 -20.12 5.13 6.17
C VAL A 28 -19.73 4.06 7.20
N GLY A 29 -18.62 4.24 7.92
CA GLY A 29 -18.13 3.30 8.93
C GLY A 29 -17.47 2.03 8.36
N ASN A 30 -16.99 2.09 7.12
CA ASN A 30 -16.24 1.01 6.47
C ASN A 30 -14.73 1.29 6.36
N ASP A 31 -14.21 2.16 7.21
CA ASP A 31 -12.80 2.56 7.24
C ASP A 31 -11.85 1.38 7.37
N LYS A 32 -12.20 0.36 8.16
CA LYS A 32 -11.33 -0.80 8.39
C LYS A 32 -11.10 -1.65 7.15
N GLU A 33 -12.14 -1.88 6.36
CA GLU A 33 -12.02 -2.64 5.12
C GLU A 33 -11.19 -1.87 4.10
N GLU A 34 -11.44 -0.57 3.97
CA GLU A 34 -10.69 0.32 3.09
C GLU A 34 -9.22 0.40 3.50
N ILE A 35 -8.92 0.60 4.78
CA ILE A 35 -7.54 0.55 5.31
C ILE A 35 -6.88 -0.78 4.96
N SER A 36 -7.59 -1.90 5.11
CA SER A 36 -7.03 -3.22 4.79
C SER A 36 -6.70 -3.36 3.30
N SER A 37 -7.56 -2.83 2.42
CA SER A 37 -7.33 -2.76 0.98
C SER A 37 -6.09 -1.91 0.65
N ILE A 38 -6.02 -0.71 1.21
CA ILE A 38 -4.90 0.23 1.02
C ILE A 38 -3.59 -0.41 1.52
N LEU A 39 -3.58 -1.08 2.67
CA LEU A 39 -2.39 -1.73 3.20
C LEU A 39 -1.91 -2.90 2.33
N ARG A 40 -2.83 -3.70 1.76
CA ARG A 40 -2.46 -4.77 0.82
C ARG A 40 -1.80 -4.20 -0.44
N ALA A 41 -2.40 -3.17 -1.03
CA ALA A 41 -1.84 -2.48 -2.19
C ALA A 41 -0.48 -1.82 -1.86
N TRP A 42 -0.37 -1.23 -0.66
CA TRP A 42 0.86 -0.64 -0.16
C TRP A 42 2.00 -1.66 -0.08
N PHE A 43 1.80 -2.81 0.57
CA PHE A 43 2.88 -3.78 0.74
C PHE A 43 3.30 -4.46 -0.56
N ARG A 44 2.45 -4.47 -1.59
CA ARG A 44 2.83 -4.89 -2.95
C ARG A 44 3.77 -3.88 -3.60
N ARG A 45 3.43 -2.59 -3.51
CA ARG A 45 4.20 -1.48 -4.10
C ARG A 45 5.48 -1.12 -3.34
N PHE A 46 5.43 -1.24 -2.01
CA PHE A 46 6.49 -0.83 -1.10
C PHE A 46 6.81 -1.99 -0.14
N PRO A 47 7.51 -3.04 -0.62
CA PRO A 47 7.79 -4.22 0.19
C PRO A 47 8.63 -3.87 1.42
N ALA A 48 8.28 -4.43 2.58
CA ALA A 48 9.02 -4.21 3.83
C ALA A 48 10.48 -4.73 3.80
N ALA A 49 10.80 -5.60 2.83
CA ALA A 49 12.16 -6.07 2.59
C ALA A 49 13.09 -4.99 1.97
N LYS A 50 12.51 -3.91 1.43
CA LYS A 50 13.27 -2.78 0.87
C LYS A 50 13.49 -1.71 1.94
N PRO A 51 14.63 -1.00 1.92
CA PRO A 51 14.87 0.08 2.87
C PRO A 51 13.93 1.28 2.61
N ASP A 52 13.65 2.08 3.63
CA ASP A 52 12.78 3.26 3.51
C ASP A 52 13.30 4.29 2.50
N SER A 53 14.62 4.33 2.29
CA SER A 53 15.27 5.19 1.28
C SER A 53 15.11 4.69 -0.15
N TRP A 54 14.62 3.47 -0.37
CA TRP A 54 14.34 2.95 -1.70
C TRP A 54 13.05 3.57 -2.22
N GLU A 55 13.12 4.21 -3.38
CA GLU A 55 12.00 4.83 -4.09
C GLU A 55 11.73 3.96 -5.33
N PRO A 56 10.56 3.32 -5.45
CA PRO A 56 10.23 2.57 -6.65
C PRO A 56 10.11 3.51 -7.85
N SER A 57 10.50 3.04 -9.04
CA SER A 57 10.23 3.75 -10.27
C SER A 57 8.74 3.70 -10.62
N GLU A 58 8.28 4.64 -11.45
CA GLU A 58 6.92 4.64 -11.98
C GLU A 58 6.61 3.33 -12.75
N GLU A 59 7.59 2.81 -13.47
CA GLU A 59 7.48 1.57 -14.26
C GLU A 59 7.32 0.33 -13.35
N GLU A 60 8.05 0.29 -12.21
CA GLU A 60 7.90 -0.77 -11.21
C GLU A 60 6.50 -0.73 -10.57
N LEU A 61 5.93 0.45 -10.35
CA LEU A 61 4.59 0.60 -9.77
C LEU A 61 3.48 0.24 -10.75
N GLN A 62 3.62 0.58 -12.04
CA GLN A 62 2.62 0.24 -13.08
C GLN A 62 2.57 -1.25 -13.39
N ALA A 63 3.67 -1.98 -13.15
CA ALA A 63 3.71 -3.43 -13.30
C ALA A 63 2.96 -4.18 -12.18
N ILE A 64 2.59 -3.50 -11.09
CA ILE A 64 1.96 -4.11 -9.93
C ILE A 64 0.45 -4.09 -10.06
N ASN A 65 -0.16 -5.27 -9.98
CA ASN A 65 -1.61 -5.43 -9.95
C ASN A 65 -2.12 -5.56 -8.50
N ASP A 66 -2.75 -4.51 -7.99
CA ASP A 66 -3.33 -4.52 -6.63
C ASP A 66 -4.50 -5.48 -6.46
N ASN A 67 -5.17 -5.81 -7.57
CA ASN A 67 -6.33 -6.68 -7.56
C ASN A 67 -5.96 -8.15 -7.76
N GLN A 68 -4.67 -8.47 -7.88
CA GLN A 68 -4.22 -9.86 -7.94
C GLN A 68 -4.64 -10.57 -6.65
N ALA A 69 -5.23 -11.76 -6.73
CA ALA A 69 -5.54 -12.55 -5.55
C ALA A 69 -4.24 -12.85 -4.78
N GLU A 70 -4.29 -12.84 -3.45
CA GLU A 70 -3.19 -13.34 -2.63
C GLU A 70 -2.98 -14.83 -3.00
N GLU A 71 -1.77 -15.22 -3.38
CA GLU A 71 -1.45 -16.63 -3.62
C GLU A 71 -1.64 -17.39 -2.30
N GLU A 72 -2.40 -18.49 -2.33
CA GLU A 72 -2.47 -19.41 -1.20
C GLU A 72 -1.06 -19.96 -0.94
N VAL A 73 -0.40 -19.44 0.08
CA VAL A 73 0.85 -20.01 0.58
C VAL A 73 0.47 -21.35 1.21
N SER A 74 0.72 -22.45 0.50
CA SER A 74 0.58 -23.78 1.08
C SER A 74 1.48 -23.86 2.32
N GLU A 75 0.92 -24.22 3.46
CA GLU A 75 1.70 -24.44 4.68
C GLU A 75 2.87 -25.39 4.38
N PRO A 76 4.08 -25.11 4.89
CA PRO A 76 5.22 -25.98 4.65
C PRO A 76 4.91 -27.38 5.20
N ASP A 77 4.97 -28.38 4.32
CA ASP A 77 4.81 -29.79 4.66
C ASP A 77 5.72 -30.13 5.84
N THR A 78 5.13 -30.42 7.00
CA THR A 78 5.88 -30.81 8.20
C THR A 78 6.12 -32.32 8.11
N THR A 79 7.29 -32.72 7.58
CA THR A 79 7.78 -34.11 7.59
C THR A 79 8.88 -34.31 8.62
#